data_AF-A0A258D3R5-F1
#
_entry.id   AF-A0A258D3R5-F1
#
_cell.length_a   1.000
_cell.length_b   1.000
_cell.length_c   1.000
_cell.angle_alpha   90.00
_cell.angle_beta   90.00
_cell.angle_gamma   90.00
#
_symmetry.space_group_name_H-M   'P 1'
#
loop_
_entity.id
_entity.type
_entity.pdbx_description
1 polymer ?
#
loop_
_entity_poly.entity_id
_entity_poly.type
_entity_poly.pdbx_seq_one_letter_code
_entity_poly.pdbx_strand_id
1 'polypeptide(L)'
;MAKTASDISLTRQAMSLTEDLMTPNAAIYWTDLVISAAVMWGGFLLAATTPSLPLGLAAGLLSMLALYRALSFIHELTHIRDDEAPGFRVGWNVLVGVPLMTPSLMYEGVHNIHHIKDRFGTKLDPEYLPLSRFTPLKLAGFLFVALLAPLGVILRSAILIPLSFLVPSLRRYLKTKLSALIINPDFVREDLNRWRKAWVIQDAACWLWSWAVIAGLVAGYIPPRAVVIGLAIFSLATFLNQARTLVAHHWDNDGGKMTLEEQFLDSVNVPPPNLASELWAPVGLRYHALHHLL
;
A
#
# COMPACT_ATOMS: atom_id res chain seq x y z
N MET A 1 -37.15 -29.89 -7.07
CA MET A 1 -35.82 -30.49 -7.27
C MET A 1 -34.93 -30.03 -6.12
N ALA A 2 -34.47 -30.96 -5.29
CA ALA A 2 -33.51 -30.64 -4.23
C ALA A 2 -32.15 -30.37 -4.88
N LYS A 3 -31.51 -29.25 -4.55
CA LYS A 3 -30.13 -28.98 -4.97
C LYS A 3 -29.23 -30.08 -4.43
N THR A 4 -28.66 -30.89 -5.32
CA THR A 4 -27.57 -31.81 -4.98
C THR A 4 -26.34 -31.00 -4.54
N ALA A 5 -25.54 -31.54 -3.64
CA ALA A 5 -24.36 -30.90 -3.04
C ALA A 5 -23.27 -30.42 -4.04
N SER A 6 -23.47 -30.63 -5.35
CA SER A 6 -22.63 -30.15 -6.45
C SER A 6 -22.92 -28.71 -6.92
N ASP A 7 -23.93 -28.02 -6.36
CA ASP A 7 -24.36 -26.68 -6.80
C ASP A 7 -23.79 -25.51 -5.98
N ILE A 8 -22.93 -25.81 -5.00
CA ILE A 8 -22.27 -24.79 -4.16
C ILE A 8 -20.86 -24.57 -4.72
N SER A 9 -20.68 -23.45 -5.42
CA SER A 9 -19.37 -22.98 -5.87
C SER A 9 -18.34 -23.07 -4.75
N LEU A 10 -17.15 -23.62 -5.04
CA LEU A 10 -16.07 -23.79 -4.05
C LEU A 10 -15.71 -22.47 -3.37
N THR A 11 -15.81 -21.34 -4.08
CA THR A 11 -15.58 -20.00 -3.53
C THR A 11 -16.62 -19.63 -2.46
N ARG A 12 -17.89 -20.02 -2.62
CA ARG A 12 -18.91 -19.83 -1.56
C ARG A 12 -18.64 -20.70 -0.34
N GLN A 13 -18.19 -21.93 -0.56
CA GLN A 13 -17.81 -22.81 0.56
C GLN A 13 -16.63 -22.20 1.32
N ALA A 14 -15.59 -21.77 0.61
CA ALA A 14 -14.44 -21.08 1.21
C ALA A 14 -14.86 -19.84 2.01
N MET A 15 -15.71 -18.98 1.44
CA MET A 15 -16.23 -17.79 2.15
C MET A 15 -17.02 -18.17 3.41
N SER A 16 -17.87 -19.20 3.35
CA SER A 16 -18.65 -19.65 4.51
C SER A 16 -17.79 -20.20 5.66
N LEU A 17 -16.56 -20.66 5.37
CA LEU A 17 -15.62 -21.13 6.38
C LEU A 17 -14.87 -19.99 7.08
N THR A 18 -14.93 -18.78 6.55
CA THR A 18 -14.18 -17.62 7.06
C THR A 18 -15.07 -16.45 7.45
N GLU A 19 -16.39 -16.57 7.30
CA GLU A 19 -17.35 -15.47 7.52
C GLU A 19 -17.24 -14.85 8.93
N ASP A 20 -16.99 -15.68 9.94
CA ASP A 20 -16.81 -15.27 11.34
C ASP A 20 -15.48 -14.55 11.60
N LEU A 21 -14.53 -14.62 10.66
CA LEU A 21 -13.20 -14.00 10.75
C LEU A 21 -13.10 -12.66 10.03
N MET A 22 -14.11 -12.26 9.24
CA MET A 22 -14.06 -11.05 8.41
C MET A 22 -14.36 -9.75 9.16
N THR A 23 -14.82 -9.83 10.42
CA THR A 23 -15.13 -8.63 11.21
C THR A 23 -13.85 -8.04 11.82
N PRO A 24 -13.45 -6.82 11.45
CA PRO A 24 -12.25 -6.20 12.00
C PRO A 24 -12.41 -5.90 13.49
N ASN A 25 -11.31 -6.03 14.24
CA ASN A 25 -11.26 -5.67 15.66
C ASN A 25 -10.42 -4.40 15.86
N ALA A 26 -11.09 -3.28 16.15
CA ALA A 26 -10.43 -1.98 16.30
C ALA A 26 -9.26 -1.98 17.30
N ALA A 27 -9.38 -2.70 18.43
CA ALA A 27 -8.32 -2.73 19.44
C ALA A 27 -7.05 -3.43 18.93
N ILE A 28 -7.20 -4.53 18.18
CA ILE A 28 -6.07 -5.24 17.56
C ILE A 28 -5.41 -4.33 16.52
N TYR A 29 -6.19 -3.72 15.64
CA TYR A 29 -5.70 -2.83 14.59
C TYR A 29 -4.90 -1.65 15.16
N TRP A 30 -5.46 -0.95 16.15
CA TRP A 30 -4.79 0.18 16.78
C TRP A 30 -3.52 -0.24 17.53
N THR A 31 -3.57 -1.34 18.28
CA THR A 31 -2.42 -1.83 19.04
C THR A 31 -1.27 -2.18 18.12
N ASP A 32 -1.55 -2.93 17.05
CA ASP A 32 -0.55 -3.33 16.06
C ASP A 32 0.03 -2.13 15.31
N LEU A 33 -0.81 -1.20 14.85
CA LEU A 33 -0.35 0.02 14.20
C LEU A 33 0.56 0.85 15.11
N VAL A 34 0.16 1.07 16.37
CA VAL A 34 0.94 1.89 17.32
C VAL A 34 2.28 1.24 17.63
N ILE A 35 2.31 -0.08 17.87
CA ILE A 35 3.56 -0.82 18.09
C ILE A 35 4.44 -0.75 16.84
N SER A 36 3.88 -1.03 15.67
CA SER A 36 4.62 -0.98 14.40
C SER A 36 5.19 0.42 14.12
N ALA A 37 4.40 1.47 14.33
CA ALA A 37 4.84 2.85 14.16
C ALA A 37 5.91 3.25 15.19
N ALA A 38 5.78 2.81 16.45
CA ALA A 38 6.77 3.07 17.49
C ALA A 38 8.12 2.40 17.16
N VAL A 39 8.09 1.14 16.74
CA VAL A 39 9.31 0.40 16.32
C VAL A 39 9.91 1.01 15.07
N MET A 40 9.08 1.40 14.09
CA MET A 40 9.51 2.08 12.87
C MET A 40 10.25 3.38 13.19
N TRP A 41 9.59 4.32 13.89
CA TRP A 41 10.17 5.63 14.19
C TRP A 41 11.34 5.54 15.17
N GLY A 42 11.25 4.67 16.18
CA GLY A 42 12.33 4.43 17.14
C GLY A 42 13.57 3.81 16.49
N GLY A 43 13.39 2.81 15.64
CA GLY A 43 14.47 2.19 14.88
C GLY A 43 15.11 3.17 13.89
N PHE A 44 14.30 4.01 13.22
CA PHE A 44 14.79 5.07 12.34
C PHE A 44 15.64 6.09 13.12
N LEU A 45 15.11 6.60 14.24
CA LEU A 45 15.82 7.56 15.09
C LEU A 45 17.15 7.00 15.57
N LEU A 46 17.15 5.75 16.06
CA LEU A 46 18.37 5.08 16.51
C LEU A 46 19.38 4.91 15.36
N ALA A 47 18.94 4.45 14.18
CA ALA A 47 19.79 4.30 13.01
C ALA A 47 20.40 5.63 12.53
N ALA A 48 19.62 6.70 12.60
CA ALA A 48 20.02 8.04 12.19
C ALA A 48 21.02 8.70 13.15
N THR A 49 20.97 8.37 14.45
CA THR A 49 21.71 9.08 15.50
C THR A 49 22.89 8.30 16.07
N THR A 50 22.85 6.96 16.05
CA THR A 50 23.90 6.14 16.65
C THR A 50 25.24 6.29 15.91
N PRO A 51 26.38 6.35 16.63
CA PRO A 51 27.69 6.29 16.01
C PRO A 51 28.12 4.85 15.63
N SER A 52 27.45 3.82 16.19
CA SER A 52 27.79 2.42 15.95
C SER A 52 27.16 1.90 14.67
N LEU A 53 27.98 1.56 13.66
CA LEU A 53 27.50 1.03 12.39
C LEU A 53 26.68 -0.27 12.55
N PRO A 54 27.13 -1.30 13.30
CA PRO A 54 26.33 -2.52 13.49
C PRO A 54 24.97 -2.25 14.12
N LEU A 55 24.92 -1.39 15.14
CA LEU A 55 23.66 -1.01 15.79
C LEU A 55 22.75 -0.22 14.83
N GLY A 56 23.34 0.68 14.04
CA GLY A 56 22.60 1.46 13.05
C GLY A 56 21.99 0.59 11.95
N LEU A 57 22.72 -0.42 11.47
CA LEU A 57 22.22 -1.39 10.48
C LEU A 57 21.10 -2.25 11.05
N ALA A 58 21.26 -2.77 12.28
CA ALA A 58 20.21 -3.56 12.94
C ALA A 58 18.94 -2.74 13.19
N ALA A 59 19.09 -1.50 13.69
CA ALA A 59 17.98 -0.59 13.92
C ALA A 59 17.29 -0.17 12.61
N GLY A 60 18.06 0.06 11.55
CA GLY A 60 17.55 0.38 10.22
C GLY A 60 16.77 -0.77 9.60
N LEU A 61 17.26 -2.01 9.74
CA LEU A 61 16.56 -3.22 9.29
C LEU A 61 15.23 -3.40 10.05
N LEU A 62 15.25 -3.27 11.38
CA LEU A 62 14.05 -3.36 12.20
C LEU A 62 13.04 -2.27 11.85
N SER A 63 13.51 -1.04 11.64
CA SER A 63 12.68 0.09 11.18
C SER A 63 12.06 -0.18 9.82
N MET A 64 12.81 -0.75 8.87
CA MET A 64 12.34 -1.10 7.54
C MET A 64 11.23 -2.17 7.58
N LEU A 65 11.40 -3.23 8.36
CA LEU A 65 10.38 -4.28 8.50
C LEU A 65 9.13 -3.74 9.21
N ALA A 66 9.30 -2.95 10.27
CA ALA A 66 8.19 -2.31 10.97
C ALA A 66 7.46 -1.30 10.09
N LEU A 67 8.20 -0.55 9.25
CA LEU A 67 7.63 0.32 8.24
C LEU A 67 6.82 -0.48 7.23
N TYR A 68 7.37 -1.57 6.69
CA TYR A 68 6.66 -2.40 5.72
C TYR A 68 5.32 -2.91 6.29
N ARG A 69 5.32 -3.37 7.54
CA ARG A 69 4.08 -3.75 8.25
C ARG A 69 3.13 -2.57 8.45
N ALA A 70 3.63 -1.44 8.97
CA ALA A 70 2.82 -0.26 9.24
C ALA A 70 2.19 0.31 7.94
N LEU A 71 2.95 0.34 6.85
CA LEU A 71 2.51 0.77 5.52
C LEU A 71 1.45 -0.17 4.95
N SER A 72 1.59 -1.47 5.17
CA SER A 72 0.67 -2.50 4.65
C SER A 72 -0.76 -2.37 5.19
N PHE A 73 -0.96 -1.72 6.35
CA PHE A 73 -2.31 -1.39 6.83
C PHE A 73 -3.12 -0.53 5.86
N ILE A 74 -2.48 0.17 4.90
CA ILE A 74 -3.22 0.88 3.85
C ILE A 74 -4.15 -0.06 3.07
N HIS A 75 -3.79 -1.34 2.97
CA HIS A 75 -4.61 -2.38 2.35
C HIS A 75 -5.88 -2.64 3.15
N GLU A 76 -5.77 -2.96 4.44
CA GLU A 76 -6.93 -3.18 5.30
C GLU A 76 -7.81 -1.92 5.40
N LEU A 77 -7.18 -0.75 5.44
CA LEU A 77 -7.83 0.53 5.63
C LEU A 77 -8.81 0.90 4.51
N THR A 78 -8.63 0.36 3.31
CA THR A 78 -9.55 0.57 2.19
C THR A 78 -10.79 -0.33 2.23
N HIS A 79 -10.79 -1.35 3.09
CA HIS A 79 -11.90 -2.29 3.28
C HIS A 79 -12.68 -2.03 4.57
N ILE A 80 -12.02 -1.43 5.57
CA ILE A 80 -12.64 -1.10 6.85
C ILE A 80 -13.55 0.13 6.72
N ARG A 81 -14.80 -0.01 7.19
CA ARG A 81 -15.73 1.11 7.31
C ARG A 81 -15.35 2.01 8.49
N ASP A 82 -15.76 3.27 8.43
CA ASP A 82 -15.37 4.30 9.40
C ASP A 82 -15.85 4.00 10.84
N ASP A 83 -16.95 3.26 10.97
CA ASP A 83 -17.55 2.84 12.24
C ASP A 83 -16.92 1.57 12.84
N GLU A 84 -16.25 0.76 12.02
CA GLU A 84 -15.63 -0.50 12.45
C GLU A 84 -14.28 -0.31 13.17
N ALA A 85 -13.53 0.73 12.80
CA ALA A 85 -12.32 1.14 13.51
C ALA A 85 -12.26 2.68 13.62
N PRO A 86 -13.03 3.28 14.55
CA PRO A 86 -13.14 4.72 14.67
C PRO A 86 -11.79 5.42 14.79
N GLY A 87 -11.58 6.44 13.95
CA GLY A 87 -10.35 7.24 13.92
C GLY A 87 -9.12 6.55 13.30
N PHE A 88 -9.16 5.25 13.00
CA PHE A 88 -8.01 4.48 12.55
C PHE A 88 -7.39 5.07 11.28
N ARG A 89 -8.21 5.47 10.30
CA ARG A 89 -7.75 6.15 9.08
C ARG A 89 -6.95 7.42 9.35
N VAL A 90 -7.42 8.23 10.29
CA VAL A 90 -6.76 9.49 10.64
C VAL A 90 -5.45 9.20 11.36
N GLY A 91 -5.46 8.30 12.35
CA GLY A 91 -4.26 7.89 13.07
C GLY A 91 -3.20 7.29 12.16
N TRP A 92 -3.59 6.40 11.25
CA TRP A 92 -2.69 5.80 10.26
C TRP A 92 -2.07 6.87 9.34
N ASN A 93 -2.87 7.82 8.85
CA ASN A 93 -2.34 8.92 8.04
C ASN A 93 -1.35 9.79 8.84
N VAL A 94 -1.65 10.10 10.11
CA VAL A 94 -0.75 10.92 10.95
C VAL A 94 0.57 10.19 11.24
N LEU A 95 0.50 8.89 11.56
CA LEU A 95 1.66 8.11 12.00
C LEU A 95 2.53 7.61 10.84
N VAL A 96 1.93 7.34 9.68
CA VAL A 96 2.58 6.65 8.55
C VAL A 96 2.32 7.36 7.22
N GLY A 97 1.05 7.51 6.83
CA GLY A 97 0.67 7.95 5.49
C GLY A 97 1.23 9.32 5.09
N VAL A 98 0.99 10.36 5.89
CA VAL A 98 1.49 11.73 5.66
C VAL A 98 3.01 11.80 5.82
N PRO A 99 3.63 11.24 6.87
CA PRO A 99 5.09 11.25 6.98
C PRO A 99 5.83 10.63 5.80
N LEU A 100 5.24 9.61 5.17
CA LEU A 100 5.76 8.98 3.95
C LEU A 100 5.19 9.54 2.66
N MET A 101 4.32 10.55 2.73
CA MET A 101 3.68 11.18 1.57
C MET A 101 2.89 10.18 0.70
N THR A 102 2.43 9.09 1.32
CA THR A 102 1.56 8.05 0.77
C THR A 102 0.27 7.96 1.59
N PRO A 103 -0.53 9.05 1.66
CA PRO A 103 -1.71 9.07 2.50
C PRO A 103 -2.81 8.16 1.94
N SER A 104 -3.80 7.82 2.76
CA SER A 104 -4.82 6.82 2.43
C SER A 104 -5.61 7.16 1.16
N LEU A 105 -5.71 8.44 0.76
CA LEU A 105 -6.34 8.85 -0.50
C LEU A 105 -5.73 8.11 -1.71
N MET A 106 -4.47 7.70 -1.62
CA MET A 106 -3.77 7.03 -2.72
C MET A 106 -4.18 5.56 -2.88
N TYR A 107 -5.01 5.03 -1.98
CA TYR A 107 -5.46 3.64 -2.03
C TYR A 107 -6.98 3.51 -1.92
N GLU A 108 -7.61 4.43 -1.19
CA GLU A 108 -9.06 4.51 -1.00
C GLU A 108 -9.81 4.50 -2.33
N GLY A 109 -10.65 3.47 -2.53
CA GLY A 109 -11.44 3.28 -3.73
C GLY A 109 -10.65 2.90 -4.99
N VAL A 110 -9.34 2.71 -4.90
CA VAL A 110 -8.50 2.18 -6.00
C VAL A 110 -8.41 0.68 -5.87
N HIS A 111 -7.94 0.19 -4.73
CA HIS A 111 -7.81 -1.24 -4.52
C HIS A 111 -9.17 -1.96 -4.58
N ASN A 112 -10.27 -1.33 -4.16
CA ASN A 112 -11.61 -1.91 -4.34
C ASN A 112 -11.96 -2.18 -5.81
N ILE A 113 -11.37 -1.45 -6.77
CA ILE A 113 -11.59 -1.70 -8.23
C ILE A 113 -10.95 -3.03 -8.63
N HIS A 114 -9.82 -3.40 -8.03
CA HIS A 114 -9.16 -4.68 -8.28
C HIS A 114 -10.08 -5.85 -7.93
N HIS A 115 -10.95 -5.73 -6.92
CA HIS A 115 -11.95 -6.76 -6.54
C HIS A 115 -13.19 -6.80 -7.44
N ILE A 116 -13.40 -5.80 -8.30
CA ILE A 116 -14.62 -5.76 -9.12
C ILE A 116 -14.50 -6.80 -10.23
N LYS A 117 -15.44 -7.76 -10.26
CA LYS A 117 -15.49 -8.85 -11.24
C LYS A 117 -15.22 -8.43 -12.69
N ASP A 118 -15.84 -7.35 -13.14
CA ASP A 118 -15.73 -6.87 -14.52
C ASP A 118 -14.46 -6.05 -14.81
N ARG A 119 -13.65 -5.76 -13.78
CA ARG A 119 -12.45 -4.92 -13.84
C ARG A 119 -11.19 -5.74 -13.58
N PHE A 120 -11.22 -6.70 -12.64
CA PHE A 120 -10.07 -7.52 -12.26
C PHE A 120 -9.34 -8.05 -13.50
N GLY A 121 -8.03 -7.88 -13.55
CA GLY A 121 -7.17 -8.44 -14.59
C GLY A 121 -7.28 -7.75 -15.95
N THR A 122 -8.22 -6.81 -16.11
CA THR A 122 -8.38 -6.02 -17.34
C THR A 122 -7.51 -4.76 -17.31
N LYS A 123 -7.48 -4.01 -18.42
CA LYS A 123 -6.83 -2.68 -18.47
C LYS A 123 -7.38 -1.65 -17.47
N LEU A 124 -8.56 -1.91 -16.90
CA LEU A 124 -9.21 -1.04 -15.92
C LEU A 124 -8.81 -1.36 -14.48
N ASP A 125 -8.09 -2.46 -14.28
CA ASP A 125 -7.56 -2.86 -12.98
C ASP A 125 -6.33 -2.01 -12.62
N PRO A 126 -6.32 -1.27 -11.51
CA PRO A 126 -5.14 -0.55 -11.04
C PRO A 126 -4.00 -1.47 -10.59
N GLU A 127 -4.29 -2.69 -10.18
CA GLU A 127 -3.35 -3.57 -9.47
C GLU A 127 -2.97 -4.83 -10.26
N TYR A 128 -3.36 -4.91 -11.53
CA TYR A 128 -3.01 -6.05 -12.39
C TYR A 128 -2.18 -5.68 -13.61
N LEU A 129 -1.14 -6.48 -13.84
CA LEU A 129 -0.40 -6.55 -15.09
C LEU A 129 -0.13 -8.03 -15.42
N PRO A 130 0.00 -8.42 -16.70
CA PRO A 130 0.33 -9.78 -17.10
C PRO A 130 1.82 -10.08 -16.87
N LEU A 131 2.26 -10.03 -15.60
CA LEU A 131 3.67 -10.12 -15.21
C LEU A 131 4.27 -11.48 -15.59
N SER A 132 3.50 -12.57 -15.63
CA SER A 132 4.03 -13.88 -16.08
C SER A 132 4.51 -13.86 -17.53
N ARG A 133 4.05 -12.88 -18.33
CA ARG A 133 4.45 -12.66 -19.73
C ARG A 133 5.61 -11.68 -19.90
N PHE A 134 6.11 -11.08 -18.81
CA PHE A 134 7.23 -10.16 -18.88
C PHE A 134 8.54 -10.92 -19.07
N THR A 135 9.47 -10.34 -19.84
CA THR A 135 10.84 -10.86 -19.88
C THR A 135 11.51 -10.66 -18.52
N PRO A 136 12.56 -11.43 -18.16
CA PRO A 136 13.28 -11.24 -16.91
C PRO A 136 13.76 -9.79 -16.69
N LEU A 137 14.16 -9.10 -17.77
CA LEU A 137 14.55 -7.69 -17.70
C LEU A 137 13.38 -6.76 -17.36
N LYS A 138 12.19 -6.99 -17.95
CA LYS A 138 10.99 -6.21 -17.62
C LYS A 138 10.53 -6.47 -16.18
N LEU A 139 10.59 -7.70 -15.71
CA LEU A 139 10.31 -8.06 -14.31
C LEU A 139 11.30 -7.40 -13.35
N ALA A 140 12.59 -7.42 -13.68
CA ALA A 140 13.59 -6.69 -12.91
C ALA A 140 13.29 -5.18 -12.90
N GLY A 141 12.94 -4.58 -14.04
CA GLY A 141 12.53 -3.19 -14.12
C GLY A 141 11.33 -2.87 -13.22
N PHE A 142 10.28 -3.70 -13.27
CA PHE A 142 9.11 -3.60 -12.39
C PHE A 142 9.46 -3.71 -10.90
N LEU A 143 10.40 -4.59 -10.55
CA LEU A 143 10.82 -4.76 -9.17
C LEU A 143 11.66 -3.57 -8.66
N PHE A 144 12.69 -3.19 -9.42
CA PHE A 144 13.68 -2.20 -8.98
C PHE A 144 13.18 -0.76 -9.08
N VAL A 145 12.16 -0.45 -9.89
CA VAL A 145 11.56 0.89 -9.91
C VAL A 145 10.96 1.28 -8.56
N ALA A 146 10.55 0.31 -7.74
CA ALA A 146 10.01 0.56 -6.41
C ALA A 146 11.02 1.22 -5.44
N LEU A 147 12.33 1.08 -5.68
CA LEU A 147 13.36 1.80 -4.92
C LEU A 147 13.26 3.32 -5.12
N LEU A 148 12.67 3.78 -6.23
CA LEU A 148 12.50 5.19 -6.55
C LEU A 148 11.18 5.78 -6.00
N ALA A 149 10.34 4.97 -5.34
CA ALA A 149 9.07 5.43 -4.80
C ALA A 149 9.19 6.69 -3.91
N PRO A 150 10.17 6.81 -2.99
CA PRO A 150 10.34 8.02 -2.19
C PRO A 150 10.55 9.29 -3.02
N LEU A 151 11.30 9.19 -4.13
CA LEU A 151 11.51 10.34 -5.03
C LEU A 151 10.21 10.74 -5.72
N GLY A 152 9.42 9.76 -6.17
CA GLY A 152 8.12 9.99 -6.79
C GLY A 152 7.14 10.70 -5.87
N VAL A 153 7.03 10.26 -4.62
CA VAL A 153 6.09 10.88 -3.64
C VAL A 153 6.57 12.23 -3.13
N ILE A 154 7.88 12.47 -3.06
CA ILE A 154 8.46 13.80 -2.76
C ILE A 154 8.15 14.76 -3.91
N LEU A 155 8.42 14.38 -5.16
CA LEU A 155 8.09 15.18 -6.34
C LEU A 155 6.59 15.51 -6.35
N ARG A 156 5.75 14.48 -6.16
CA ARG A 156 4.30 14.66 -6.04
C ARG A 156 3.96 15.68 -4.97
N SER A 157 4.46 15.50 -3.75
CA SER A 157 3.96 16.23 -2.58
C SER A 157 4.55 17.60 -2.39
N ALA A 158 5.86 17.75 -2.56
CA ALA A 158 6.55 19.02 -2.38
C ALA A 158 6.29 19.99 -3.55
N ILE A 159 6.10 19.45 -4.77
CA ILE A 159 6.07 20.24 -6.01
C ILE A 159 4.71 20.15 -6.72
N LEU A 160 4.25 18.95 -7.08
CA LEU A 160 3.09 18.83 -7.95
C LEU A 160 1.77 19.19 -7.25
N ILE A 161 1.59 18.82 -5.98
CA ILE A 161 0.41 19.19 -5.18
C ILE A 161 0.18 20.71 -5.16
N PRO A 162 1.11 21.56 -4.68
CA PRO A 162 0.87 23.00 -4.62
C PRO A 162 0.66 23.62 -6.01
N LEU A 163 1.45 23.21 -7.02
CA LEU A 163 1.28 23.69 -8.40
C LEU A 163 -0.08 23.31 -8.99
N SER A 164 -0.65 22.17 -8.59
CA SER A 164 -1.97 21.71 -9.03
C SER A 164 -3.12 22.62 -8.58
N PHE A 165 -2.92 23.49 -7.58
CA PHE A 165 -3.91 24.51 -7.21
C PHE A 165 -3.88 25.72 -8.15
N LEU A 166 -2.76 25.93 -8.84
CA LEU A 166 -2.56 27.04 -9.77
C LEU A 166 -2.87 26.66 -11.22
N VAL A 167 -2.61 25.40 -11.60
CA VAL A 167 -2.72 24.92 -12.98
C VAL A 167 -3.82 23.85 -13.10
N PRO A 168 -4.99 24.15 -13.70
CA PRO A 168 -6.12 23.22 -13.78
C PRO A 168 -5.83 21.89 -14.50
N SER A 169 -5.01 21.92 -15.56
CA SER A 169 -4.61 20.69 -16.29
C SER A 169 -3.76 19.78 -15.42
N LEU A 170 -2.82 20.35 -14.65
CA LEU A 170 -2.03 19.61 -13.67
C LEU A 170 -2.90 19.06 -12.54
N ARG A 171 -3.89 19.82 -12.07
CA ARG A 171 -4.89 19.32 -11.10
C ARG A 171 -5.60 18.09 -11.60
N ARG A 172 -6.06 18.12 -12.85
CA ARG A 172 -6.70 16.95 -13.47
C ARG A 172 -5.73 15.78 -13.50
N TYR A 173 -4.52 15.98 -14.03
CA TYR A 173 -3.50 14.93 -14.13
C TYR A 173 -3.16 14.31 -12.77
N LEU A 174 -2.93 15.15 -11.75
CA LEU A 174 -2.64 14.69 -10.39
C LEU A 174 -3.76 13.80 -9.85
N LYS A 175 -5.02 14.24 -10.00
CA LYS A 175 -6.19 13.50 -9.53
C LYS A 175 -6.47 12.21 -10.29
N THR A 176 -6.10 12.14 -11.57
CA THR A 176 -6.41 10.98 -12.41
C THR A 176 -5.28 9.95 -12.44
N LYS A 177 -4.02 10.40 -12.38
CA LYS A 177 -2.84 9.56 -12.62
C LYS A 177 -1.88 9.48 -11.44
N LEU A 178 -1.81 10.51 -10.58
CA LEU A 178 -0.84 10.57 -9.48
C LEU A 178 -1.49 10.47 -8.10
N SER A 179 -2.79 10.17 -8.00
CA SER A 179 -3.49 10.04 -6.73
C SER A 179 -3.79 8.59 -6.37
N ALA A 180 -3.06 7.64 -6.94
CA ALA A 180 -3.27 6.22 -6.74
C ALA A 180 -1.91 5.51 -6.67
N LEU A 181 -1.74 4.60 -5.72
CA LEU A 181 -0.70 3.59 -5.75
C LEU A 181 -1.22 2.47 -6.64
N ILE A 182 -0.53 2.23 -7.75
CA ILE A 182 -0.98 1.34 -8.84
C ILE A 182 0.19 0.51 -9.34
N ILE A 183 -0.15 -0.63 -9.91
CA ILE A 183 0.76 -1.47 -10.70
C ILE A 183 0.57 -1.14 -12.19
N ASN A 184 -0.68 -0.99 -12.63
CA ASN A 184 -1.02 -0.67 -14.00
C ASN A 184 -0.86 0.84 -14.29
N PRO A 185 0.13 1.28 -15.07
CA PRO A 185 0.34 2.71 -15.37
C PRO A 185 -0.77 3.33 -16.24
N ASP A 186 -1.52 2.51 -16.96
CA ASP A 186 -2.61 2.96 -17.81
C ASP A 186 -3.87 3.30 -17.01
N PHE A 187 -3.96 2.86 -15.76
CA PHE A 187 -5.09 3.16 -14.88
C PHE A 187 -5.33 4.67 -14.76
N VAL A 188 -6.60 5.05 -14.75
CA VAL A 188 -7.07 6.42 -14.59
C VAL A 188 -8.15 6.38 -13.52
N ARG A 189 -7.97 7.12 -12.42
CA ARG A 189 -9.02 7.24 -11.41
C ARG A 189 -10.24 7.93 -12.04
N GLU A 190 -11.32 7.17 -12.16
CA GLU A 190 -12.62 7.64 -12.63
C GLU A 190 -13.33 8.47 -11.54
N ASP A 191 -14.40 9.18 -11.91
CA ASP A 191 -15.28 9.93 -11.00
C ASP A 191 -14.63 11.04 -10.14
N LEU A 192 -13.99 12.01 -10.83
CA LEU A 192 -13.41 13.22 -10.21
C LEU A 192 -14.42 14.10 -9.46
N ASN A 193 -15.72 13.90 -9.66
CA ASN A 193 -16.78 14.66 -9.00
C ASN A 193 -16.94 14.29 -7.52
N ARG A 194 -16.47 13.10 -7.12
CA ARG A 194 -16.45 12.64 -5.73
C ARG A 194 -15.18 13.03 -4.98
N TRP A 195 -14.42 14.02 -5.46
CA TRP A 195 -13.18 14.44 -4.81
C TRP A 195 -13.42 15.00 -3.41
N ARG A 196 -13.12 14.19 -2.38
CA ARG A 196 -13.49 14.46 -0.99
C ARG A 196 -12.64 15.58 -0.39
N LYS A 197 -13.24 16.39 0.49
CA LYS A 197 -12.51 17.39 1.29
C LYS A 197 -11.35 16.76 2.06
N ALA A 198 -11.57 15.57 2.63
CA ALA A 198 -10.54 14.82 3.35
C ALA A 198 -9.29 14.52 2.50
N TRP A 199 -9.43 14.24 1.20
CA TRP A 199 -8.29 13.98 0.32
C TRP A 199 -7.49 15.27 0.06
N VAL A 200 -8.16 16.42 -0.06
CA VAL A 200 -7.48 17.71 -0.17
C VAL A 200 -6.68 18.02 1.11
N ILE A 201 -7.24 17.70 2.28
CA ILE A 201 -6.54 17.87 3.57
C ILE A 201 -5.30 16.97 3.64
N GLN A 202 -5.41 15.71 3.21
CA GLN A 202 -4.28 14.79 3.16
C GLN A 202 -3.17 15.27 2.20
N ASP A 203 -3.53 15.75 1.00
CA ASP A 203 -2.58 16.33 0.06
C ASP A 203 -1.88 17.57 0.65
N ALA A 204 -2.63 18.47 1.28
CA ALA A 204 -2.07 19.64 1.97
C ALA A 204 -1.15 19.25 3.13
N ALA A 205 -1.52 18.23 3.91
CA ALA A 205 -0.70 17.72 4.99
C ALA A 205 0.63 17.13 4.47
N CYS A 206 0.60 16.38 3.37
CA CYS A 206 1.82 15.86 2.74
C CYS A 206 2.71 17.00 2.22
N TRP A 207 2.13 18.01 1.58
CA TRP A 207 2.87 19.20 1.13
C TRP A 207 3.53 19.93 2.30
N LEU A 208 2.77 20.23 3.37
CA LEU A 208 3.30 20.90 4.57
C LEU A 208 4.39 20.07 5.24
N TRP A 209 4.20 18.76 5.36
CA TRP A 209 5.20 17.85 5.91
C TRP A 209 6.49 17.84 5.08
N SER A 210 6.39 17.70 3.75
CA SER A 210 7.56 17.73 2.86
C SER A 210 8.36 19.03 3.03
N TRP A 211 7.68 20.18 3.08
CA TRP A 211 8.36 21.46 3.25
C TRP A 211 8.88 21.69 4.67
N ALA A 212 8.25 21.13 5.70
CA ALA A 212 8.79 21.13 7.06
C ALA A 212 10.13 20.36 7.13
N VAL A 213 10.20 19.19 6.49
CA VAL A 213 11.44 18.40 6.40
C VAL A 213 12.50 19.13 5.59
N ILE A 214 12.15 19.69 4.43
CA ILE A 214 13.09 20.47 3.59
C ILE A 214 13.62 21.69 4.36
N ALA A 215 12.74 22.46 5.00
CA ALA A 215 13.13 23.62 5.79
C ALA A 215 14.01 23.22 6.98
N GLY A 216 13.67 22.12 7.67
CA GLY A 216 14.48 21.57 8.75
C GLY A 216 15.88 21.14 8.30
N LEU A 217 15.99 20.52 7.11
CA LEU A 217 17.28 20.17 6.52
C LEU A 217 18.11 21.42 6.16
N VAL A 218 17.51 22.39 5.48
CA VAL A 218 18.18 23.63 5.05
C VAL A 218 18.62 24.48 6.24
N ALA A 219 17.80 24.57 7.28
CA ALA A 219 18.12 25.30 8.50
C ALA A 219 19.10 24.56 9.42
N GLY A 220 19.48 23.31 9.10
CA GLY A 220 20.42 22.51 9.89
C GLY A 220 19.81 21.82 11.11
N TYR A 221 18.48 21.85 11.28
CA TYR A 221 17.79 21.12 12.36
C TYR A 221 17.68 19.62 12.09
N ILE A 222 17.65 19.23 10.81
CA ILE A 222 17.61 17.82 10.38
C ILE A 222 18.96 17.48 9.75
N PRO A 223 19.74 16.56 10.33
CA PRO A 223 21.01 16.13 9.74
C PRO A 223 20.78 15.48 8.36
N PRO A 224 21.62 15.74 7.34
CA PRO A 224 21.53 15.07 6.04
C PRO A 224 21.55 13.54 6.15
N ARG A 225 22.30 13.01 7.13
CA ARG A 225 22.35 11.60 7.48
C ARG A 225 20.96 11.01 7.76
N ALA A 226 20.11 11.73 8.51
CA ALA A 226 18.77 11.26 8.84
C ALA A 226 17.89 11.17 7.58
N VAL A 227 18.02 12.13 6.66
CA VAL A 227 17.28 12.11 5.38
C VAL A 227 17.71 10.93 4.52
N VAL A 228 19.01 10.70 4.36
CA VAL A 228 19.54 9.56 3.56
C VAL A 228 19.08 8.22 4.13
N ILE A 229 19.15 8.05 5.45
CA ILE A 229 18.71 6.81 6.11
C ILE A 229 17.19 6.62 5.97
N GLY A 230 16.40 7.68 6.14
CA GLY A 230 14.95 7.63 5.96
C GLY A 230 14.56 7.24 4.54
N LEU A 231 15.22 7.84 3.54
CA LEU A 231 15.03 7.47 2.14
C LEU A 231 15.41 6.01 1.87
N ALA A 232 16.54 5.53 2.40
CA ALA A 232 16.97 4.15 2.22
C ALA A 232 15.98 3.14 2.85
N ILE A 233 15.53 3.40 4.08
CA ILE A 233 14.54 2.57 4.77
C ILE A 233 13.23 2.52 3.97
N PHE A 234 12.75 3.67 3.49
CA PHE A 234 11.53 3.75 2.70
C PHE A 234 11.67 3.01 1.36
N SER A 235 12.76 3.26 0.62
CA SER A 235 13.05 2.55 -0.65
C SER A 235 13.10 1.03 -0.47
N LEU A 236 13.72 0.54 0.61
CA LEU A 236 13.82 -0.91 0.87
C LEU A 236 12.46 -1.51 1.26
N ALA A 237 11.65 -0.78 2.04
CA ALA A 237 10.30 -1.22 2.39
C ALA A 237 9.39 -1.30 1.15
N THR A 238 9.48 -0.33 0.23
CA THR A 238 8.69 -0.36 -1.02
C THR A 238 9.21 -1.42 -1.98
N PHE A 239 10.51 -1.66 -2.04
CA PHE A 239 11.10 -2.77 -2.79
C PHE A 239 10.62 -4.14 -2.26
N LEU A 240 10.60 -4.33 -0.94
CA LEU A 240 10.05 -5.53 -0.32
C LEU A 240 8.57 -5.71 -0.66
N ASN A 241 7.78 -4.63 -0.58
CA ASN A 241 6.38 -4.65 -0.99
C ASN A 241 6.21 -5.05 -2.48
N GLN A 242 7.04 -4.51 -3.36
CA GLN A 242 7.03 -4.84 -4.79
C GLN A 242 7.43 -6.30 -5.06
N ALA A 243 8.37 -6.83 -4.29
CA ALA A 243 8.75 -8.25 -4.34
C ALA A 243 7.59 -9.15 -3.89
N ARG A 244 6.86 -8.75 -2.83
CA ARG A 244 5.63 -9.43 -2.42
C ARG A 244 4.56 -9.37 -3.50
N THR A 245 4.37 -8.22 -4.14
CA THR A 245 3.46 -8.07 -5.27
C THR A 245 3.81 -9.06 -6.38
N LEU A 246 5.08 -9.24 -6.77
CA LEU A 246 5.44 -10.19 -7.83
C LEU A 246 4.89 -11.61 -7.65
N VAL A 247 4.63 -12.04 -6.42
CA VAL A 247 4.13 -13.39 -6.11
C VAL A 247 2.74 -13.39 -5.49
N ALA A 248 2.05 -12.24 -5.46
CA ALA A 248 0.71 -12.13 -4.88
C ALA A 248 -0.37 -12.74 -5.80
N HIS A 249 -0.06 -12.86 -7.09
CA HIS A 249 -0.88 -13.53 -8.09
C HIS A 249 0.00 -14.41 -8.99
N HIS A 250 -0.65 -15.26 -9.78
CA HIS A 250 -0.04 -16.01 -10.87
C HIS A 250 0.22 -15.14 -12.11
N TRP A 251 -0.55 -14.05 -12.29
CA TRP A 251 -0.35 -13.02 -13.31
C TRP A 251 -0.55 -13.49 -14.76
N ASP A 252 -1.29 -14.58 -14.97
CA ASP A 252 -1.42 -15.25 -16.28
C ASP A 252 -2.45 -14.61 -17.22
N ASN A 253 -3.41 -13.87 -16.67
CA ASN A 253 -4.46 -13.22 -17.44
C ASN A 253 -3.90 -12.04 -18.26
N ASP A 254 -4.35 -11.90 -19.52
CA ASP A 254 -3.81 -10.92 -20.48
C ASP A 254 -4.75 -9.76 -20.82
N GLY A 255 -5.62 -9.41 -19.89
CA GLY A 255 -6.58 -8.32 -20.06
C GLY A 255 -8.02 -8.78 -20.24
N GLY A 256 -8.25 -10.10 -20.28
CA GLY A 256 -9.58 -10.71 -20.28
C GLY A 256 -10.31 -10.50 -18.95
N LYS A 257 -11.65 -10.56 -18.99
CA LYS A 257 -12.46 -10.62 -17.77
C LYS A 257 -12.32 -12.00 -17.16
N MET A 258 -12.22 -12.04 -15.83
CA MET A 258 -12.19 -13.28 -15.07
C MET A 258 -13.44 -13.45 -14.21
N THR A 259 -13.91 -14.68 -14.10
CA THR A 259 -14.89 -15.12 -13.11
C THR A 259 -14.31 -15.02 -11.70
N LEU A 260 -15.16 -15.02 -10.68
CA LEU A 260 -14.70 -14.99 -9.27
C LEU A 260 -13.81 -16.20 -8.93
N GLU A 261 -14.08 -17.36 -9.54
CA GLU A 261 -13.27 -18.56 -9.36
C GLU A 261 -11.88 -18.41 -9.99
N GLU A 262 -11.79 -17.86 -11.19
CA GLU A 262 -10.51 -17.57 -11.85
C GLU A 262 -9.69 -16.53 -11.06
N GLN A 263 -10.33 -15.49 -10.52
CA GLN A 263 -9.66 -14.49 -9.67
C GLN A 263 -9.10 -15.12 -8.40
N PHE A 264 -9.88 -15.99 -7.76
CA PHE A 264 -9.47 -16.72 -6.57
C PHE A 264 -8.29 -17.66 -6.86
N LEU A 265 -8.33 -18.39 -7.97
CA LEU A 265 -7.27 -19.30 -8.40
C LEU A 265 -5.99 -18.57 -8.85
N ASP A 266 -6.12 -17.37 -9.40
CA ASP A 266 -4.99 -16.53 -9.77
C ASP A 266 -4.32 -15.88 -8.54
N SER A 267 -5.00 -15.77 -7.40
CA SER A 267 -4.49 -15.13 -6.19
C SER A 267 -3.74 -16.12 -5.27
N VAL A 268 -2.71 -15.65 -4.56
CA VAL A 268 -1.83 -16.52 -3.75
C VAL A 268 -1.94 -16.21 -2.25
N ASN A 269 -2.19 -17.24 -1.44
CA ASN A 269 -2.02 -17.17 0.02
C ASN A 269 -0.60 -17.59 0.43
N VAL A 270 -0.11 -17.03 1.54
CA VAL A 270 1.12 -17.44 2.21
C VAL A 270 0.81 -17.70 3.69
N PRO A 271 0.01 -18.74 4.02
CA PRO A 271 -0.55 -18.89 5.35
C PRO A 271 0.47 -19.38 6.40
N PRO A 272 0.11 -19.34 7.69
CA PRO A 272 0.84 -20.05 8.76
C PRO A 272 1.02 -21.55 8.48
N PRO A 273 1.94 -22.26 9.17
CA PRO A 273 2.64 -21.88 10.42
C PRO A 273 3.98 -21.17 10.24
N ASN A 274 4.39 -20.83 9.01
CA ASN A 274 5.69 -20.20 8.78
C ASN A 274 5.71 -18.75 9.29
N LEU A 275 6.51 -18.47 10.33
CA LEU A 275 6.68 -17.11 10.88
C LEU A 275 7.25 -16.13 9.85
N ALA A 276 8.00 -16.60 8.85
CA ALA A 276 8.47 -15.75 7.76
C ALA A 276 7.31 -15.16 6.94
N SER A 277 6.14 -15.83 6.91
CA SER A 277 4.96 -15.31 6.23
C SER A 277 4.46 -14.00 6.86
N GLU A 278 4.60 -13.82 8.18
CA GLU A 278 4.18 -12.58 8.85
C GLU A 278 5.08 -11.39 8.52
N LEU A 279 6.34 -11.66 8.18
CA LEU A 279 7.29 -10.65 7.70
C LEU A 279 7.16 -10.40 6.20
N TRP A 280 6.84 -11.44 5.42
CA TRP A 280 6.69 -11.37 3.96
C TRP A 280 5.39 -10.68 3.53
N ALA A 281 4.27 -11.09 4.11
CA ALA A 281 2.93 -10.59 3.81
C ALA A 281 2.22 -10.25 5.15
N PRO A 282 2.59 -9.11 5.79
CA PRO A 282 2.05 -8.72 7.08
C PRO A 282 0.55 -8.44 7.02
N VAL A 283 -0.08 -8.26 8.18
CA VAL A 283 -1.53 -8.02 8.32
C VAL A 283 -2.36 -9.11 7.61
N GLY A 284 -3.47 -8.78 6.95
CA GLY A 284 -4.28 -9.73 6.20
C GLY A 284 -3.69 -10.16 4.85
N LEU A 285 -2.61 -9.55 4.38
CA LEU A 285 -2.01 -9.82 3.06
C LEU A 285 -1.53 -11.26 2.88
N ARG A 286 -1.20 -11.97 3.97
CA ARG A 286 -0.88 -13.42 3.92
C ARG A 286 -2.06 -14.28 3.47
N TYR A 287 -3.28 -13.75 3.52
CA TYR A 287 -4.51 -14.39 3.09
C TYR A 287 -5.08 -13.73 1.82
N HIS A 288 -4.22 -13.22 0.94
CA HIS A 288 -4.60 -12.45 -0.25
C HIS A 288 -5.62 -13.15 -1.16
N ALA A 289 -5.55 -14.47 -1.33
CA ALA A 289 -6.56 -15.19 -2.11
C ALA A 289 -7.92 -15.23 -1.40
N LEU A 290 -7.94 -15.49 -0.08
CA LEU A 290 -9.20 -15.43 0.69
C LEU A 290 -9.79 -14.02 0.71
N HIS A 291 -8.92 -13.02 0.71
CA HIS A 291 -9.29 -11.61 0.63
C HIS A 291 -10.06 -11.27 -0.67
N HIS A 292 -9.79 -11.96 -1.78
CA HIS A 292 -10.55 -11.81 -3.04
C HIS A 292 -11.95 -12.47 -3.03
N LEU A 293 -12.35 -13.12 -1.91
CA LEU A 293 -13.71 -13.64 -1.73
C LEU A 293 -14.68 -12.63 -1.11
N LEU A 294 -14.22 -11.42 -0.80
CA LEU A 294 -14.98 -10.32 -0.20
C LEU A 294 -16.02 -9.67 -1.12
#